data_AF-A0AAE6CGT3-F1
#
_entry.id   AF-A0AAE6CGT3-F1
#
_cell.length_a   1.000
_cell.length_b   1.000
_cell.length_c   1.000
_cell.angle_alpha   90.00
_cell.angle_beta   90.00
_cell.angle_gamma   90.00
#
_symmetry.space_group_name_H-M   'P 1'
#
loop_
_entity.id
_entity.type
_entity.pdbx_description
1 polymer ?
#
loop_
_entity_poly.entity_id
_entity_poly.type
_entity_poly.pdbx_seq_one_letter_code
_entity_poly.pdbx_strand_id
1 'polypeptide(L)'
;MRRIHLNHVGYWSKNYDNCVSPEYLRGDIGNDKEKIVHYLKSGIRGIEFLGYARCRFECLKSETPELGNTDFTDGVWVWPEGLAHYVDAHNLLLPPEFLDHIRQLDFNFPHVDESLIKARLGLETEAIEVEGDDSIWKDWLKAMGEDDYLRSPVVVPKASLDRFGNDTLLSDWD
;
A
#
# COMPACT_ATOMS: atom_id res chain seq x y z
N MET A 1 17.89 -24.52 1.32
CA MET A 1 16.76 -23.58 1.39
C MET A 1 17.09 -22.41 0.48
N ARG A 2 16.29 -22.15 -0.54
CA ARG A 2 16.48 -21.01 -1.47
C ARG A 2 15.91 -19.76 -0.81
N ARG A 3 16.70 -18.68 -0.74
CA ARG A 3 16.21 -17.39 -0.25
C ARG A 3 15.49 -16.63 -1.34
N ILE A 4 14.35 -16.06 -0.99
CA ILE A 4 13.58 -15.14 -1.82
C ILE A 4 13.48 -13.85 -1.05
N HIS A 5 13.94 -12.76 -1.66
CA HIS A 5 13.85 -11.43 -1.11
C HIS A 5 12.69 -10.68 -1.78
N LEU A 6 11.80 -10.10 -0.99
CA LEU A 6 10.70 -9.27 -1.46
C LEU A 6 10.90 -7.83 -0.99
N ASN A 7 10.90 -6.90 -1.92
CA ASN A 7 10.92 -5.48 -1.62
C ASN A 7 9.53 -5.04 -1.14
N HIS A 8 9.46 -4.40 0.02
CA HIS A 8 8.24 -3.88 0.60
C HIS A 8 7.91 -2.51 0.00
N VAL A 9 6.65 -2.26 -0.32
CA VAL A 9 6.15 -0.93 -0.72
C VAL A 9 4.76 -0.66 -0.15
N GLY A 10 4.49 0.58 0.26
CA GLY A 10 3.19 0.98 0.76
C GLY A 10 2.89 0.59 2.21
N TYR A 11 3.90 0.17 2.99
CA TYR A 11 3.74 -0.17 4.40
C TYR A 11 3.96 1.04 5.30
N TRP A 12 2.94 1.41 6.05
CA TRP A 12 3.04 2.47 7.06
C TRP A 12 3.69 1.94 8.34
N SER A 13 4.23 2.84 9.18
CA SER A 13 4.75 2.51 10.51
C SER A 13 3.77 1.62 11.29
N LYS A 14 4.31 0.62 12.02
CA LYS A 14 3.54 -0.27 12.90
C LYS A 14 2.82 0.47 14.03
N ASN A 15 3.31 1.66 14.40
CA ASN A 15 2.68 2.52 15.39
C ASN A 15 1.68 3.45 14.67
N TYR A 16 0.40 3.06 14.67
CA TYR A 16 -0.70 3.93 14.24
C TYR A 16 -0.75 5.23 15.04
N ASP A 17 -0.29 5.22 16.30
CA ASP A 17 -0.27 6.37 17.21
C ASP A 17 0.66 7.50 16.74
N ASN A 18 1.54 7.23 15.78
CA ASN A 18 2.40 8.26 15.21
C ASN A 18 1.65 9.20 14.25
N CYS A 19 0.36 8.92 13.94
CA CYS A 19 -0.52 9.79 13.14
C CYS A 19 0.13 10.28 11.83
N VAL A 20 0.85 9.37 11.16
CA VAL A 20 1.55 9.66 9.91
C VAL A 20 0.50 9.78 8.80
N SER A 21 0.32 11.00 8.30
CA SER A 21 -0.50 11.24 7.12
C SER A 21 0.37 11.14 5.86
N PRO A 22 0.01 10.29 4.88
CA PRO A 22 0.73 10.21 3.60
C PRO A 22 0.43 11.39 2.65
N GLU A 23 -0.04 12.51 3.20
CA GLU A 23 -0.34 13.76 2.52
C GLU A 23 0.80 14.28 1.64
N TYR A 24 2.03 14.24 2.18
CA TYR A 24 3.23 14.72 1.50
C TYR A 24 3.62 13.89 0.27
N LEU A 25 3.05 12.69 0.13
CA LEU A 25 3.23 11.83 -1.03
C LEU A 25 2.15 12.06 -2.09
N ARG A 26 1.19 12.97 -1.89
CA ARG A 26 0.20 13.29 -2.92
C ARG A 26 0.87 14.01 -4.09
N GLY A 27 0.65 13.50 -5.29
CA GLY A 27 1.20 14.10 -6.51
C GLY A 27 0.73 13.42 -7.78
N ASP A 28 1.11 13.98 -8.92
CA ASP A 28 0.85 13.35 -10.21
C ASP A 28 1.86 12.22 -10.45
N ILE A 29 1.38 10.98 -10.42
CA ILE A 29 2.21 9.78 -10.69
C ILE A 29 2.47 9.57 -12.19
N GLY A 30 1.78 10.34 -13.05
CA GLY A 30 1.92 10.31 -14.49
C GLY A 30 0.77 9.62 -15.23
N ASN A 31 0.89 9.60 -16.56
CA ASN A 31 -0.15 9.14 -17.49
C ASN A 31 -0.45 7.63 -17.38
N ASP A 32 0.39 6.85 -16.71
CA ASP A 32 0.24 5.42 -16.51
C ASP A 32 -0.52 5.05 -15.24
N LYS A 33 -1.05 6.02 -14.48
CA LYS A 33 -1.80 5.82 -13.23
C LYS A 33 -2.80 4.66 -13.29
N GLU A 34 -3.65 4.61 -14.32
CA GLU A 34 -4.67 3.56 -14.45
C GLU A 34 -4.07 2.15 -14.58
N LYS A 35 -2.95 2.03 -15.31
CA LYS A 35 -2.21 0.77 -15.45
C LYS A 35 -1.53 0.36 -14.15
N ILE A 36 -0.98 1.33 -13.41
CA ILE A 36 -0.38 1.11 -12.09
C ILE A 36 -1.44 0.59 -11.12
N VAL A 37 -2.61 1.23 -11.06
CA VAL A 37 -3.73 0.80 -10.21
C VAL A 37 -4.19 -0.61 -10.59
N HIS A 38 -4.30 -0.91 -11.88
CA HIS A 38 -4.65 -2.25 -12.34
C HIS A 38 -3.61 -3.29 -11.90
N TYR A 39 -2.31 -3.02 -12.13
CA TYR A 39 -1.22 -3.89 -11.73
C TYR A 39 -1.25 -4.20 -10.24
N LEU A 40 -1.40 -3.16 -9.40
CA LEU A 40 -1.51 -3.30 -7.96
C LEU A 40 -2.71 -4.16 -7.55
N LYS A 41 -3.84 -4.11 -8.26
CA LYS A 41 -5.04 -4.93 -7.98
C LYS A 41 -4.90 -6.38 -8.47
N SER A 42 -3.96 -6.67 -9.37
CA SER A 42 -3.76 -8.00 -9.97
C SER A 42 -2.74 -8.87 -9.23
N GLY A 43 -2.17 -8.39 -8.12
CA GLY A 43 -1.16 -9.10 -7.36
C GLY A 43 -1.59 -10.47 -6.81
N ILE A 44 -0.63 -11.37 -6.59
CA ILE A 44 -0.91 -12.67 -5.97
C ILE A 44 -1.22 -12.47 -4.49
N ARG A 45 -2.41 -12.90 -4.07
CA ARG A 45 -2.87 -12.80 -2.69
C ARG A 45 -2.07 -13.72 -1.76
N GLY A 46 -1.71 -13.21 -0.58
CA GLY A 46 -1.18 -14.00 0.53
C GLY A 46 -2.27 -14.41 1.53
N ILE A 47 -1.85 -14.69 2.77
CA ILE A 47 -2.75 -14.92 3.90
C ILE A 47 -3.67 -13.72 4.13
N GLU A 48 -4.90 -14.00 4.56
CA GLU A 48 -5.85 -12.97 4.97
C GLU A 48 -5.74 -12.71 6.47
N PHE A 49 -5.88 -11.44 6.85
CA PHE A 49 -5.91 -10.97 8.21
C PHE A 49 -7.35 -10.76 8.68
N LEU A 50 -7.57 -10.80 10.01
CA LEU A 50 -8.90 -10.69 10.62
C LEU A 50 -9.36 -9.23 10.76
N GLY A 51 -9.48 -8.52 9.64
CA GLY A 51 -10.00 -7.16 9.57
C GLY A 51 -9.49 -6.38 8.35
N TYR A 52 -10.25 -5.37 7.93
CA TYR A 52 -9.88 -4.51 6.81
C TYR A 52 -8.92 -3.41 7.24
N ALA A 53 -8.03 -3.01 6.34
CA ALA A 53 -7.11 -1.91 6.59
C ALA A 53 -7.83 -0.56 6.72
N ARG A 54 -7.32 0.29 7.61
CA ARG A 54 -7.76 1.68 7.78
C ARG A 54 -7.08 2.58 6.74
N CYS A 55 -7.81 3.48 6.10
CA CYS A 55 -7.21 4.50 5.24
C CYS A 55 -6.68 5.66 6.09
N ARG A 56 -5.42 6.06 5.92
CA ARG A 56 -4.78 7.15 6.71
C ARG A 56 -5.33 8.53 6.37
N PHE A 57 -6.00 8.68 5.23
CA PHE A 57 -6.77 9.87 4.91
C PHE A 57 -8.17 9.86 5.57
N GLU A 58 -8.50 8.83 6.34
CA GLU A 58 -9.78 8.66 7.04
C GLU A 58 -11.01 8.82 6.13
N CYS A 59 -10.86 8.41 4.87
CA CYS A 59 -11.92 8.51 3.88
C CYS A 59 -13.03 7.46 4.14
N LEU A 60 -14.13 7.57 3.40
CA LEU A 60 -15.29 6.68 3.53
C LEU A 60 -15.02 5.20 3.23
N LYS A 61 -13.86 4.88 2.62
CA LYS A 61 -13.42 3.50 2.36
C LYS A 61 -12.53 2.93 3.46
N SER A 62 -12.20 3.72 4.47
CA SER A 62 -11.43 3.26 5.63
C SER A 62 -12.17 2.10 6.33
N GLU A 63 -11.47 1.01 6.63
CA GLU A 63 -12.02 -0.17 7.32
C GLU A 63 -13.14 -0.89 6.53
N THR A 64 -13.12 -0.77 5.21
CA THR A 64 -14.06 -1.45 4.29
C THR A 64 -13.34 -2.50 3.43
N PRO A 65 -14.07 -3.43 2.79
CA PRO A 65 -13.47 -4.44 1.91
C PRO A 65 -12.57 -3.86 0.80
N GLU A 66 -12.82 -2.62 0.38
CA GLU A 66 -12.04 -1.93 -0.65
C GLU A 66 -10.58 -1.66 -0.27
N LEU A 67 -10.27 -1.59 1.03
CA LEU A 67 -8.90 -1.43 1.53
C LEU A 67 -8.19 -2.77 1.72
N GLY A 68 -8.94 -3.87 1.67
CA GLY A 68 -8.41 -5.21 1.74
C GLY A 68 -7.95 -5.63 3.13
N ASN A 69 -7.62 -6.91 3.24
CA ASN A 69 -7.13 -7.56 4.45
C ASN A 69 -5.97 -8.52 4.17
N THR A 70 -5.28 -8.38 3.05
CA THR A 70 -4.12 -9.21 2.71
C THR A 70 -2.99 -8.37 2.12
N ASP A 71 -1.86 -9.03 1.89
CA ASP A 71 -0.77 -8.53 1.09
C ASP A 71 -0.80 -9.20 -0.29
N PHE A 72 -0.38 -8.45 -1.29
CA PHE A 72 -0.14 -8.91 -2.64
C PHE A 72 1.34 -8.95 -2.97
N THR A 73 1.73 -9.81 -3.91
CA THR A 73 3.11 -9.86 -4.42
C THR A 73 3.15 -10.24 -5.89
N ASP A 74 4.14 -9.72 -6.63
CA ASP A 74 4.52 -10.16 -7.97
C ASP A 74 5.79 -11.05 -7.99
N GLY A 75 6.25 -11.48 -6.82
CA GLY A 75 7.46 -12.29 -6.67
C GLY A 75 8.76 -11.49 -6.52
N VAL A 76 8.75 -10.17 -6.73
CA VAL A 76 9.88 -9.26 -6.46
C VAL A 76 9.51 -8.21 -5.44
N TRP A 77 8.28 -7.71 -5.49
CA TRP A 77 7.70 -6.75 -4.57
C TRP A 77 6.54 -7.38 -3.81
N VAL A 78 6.29 -6.85 -2.61
CA VAL A 78 5.13 -7.16 -1.80
C VAL A 78 4.53 -5.86 -1.27
N TRP A 79 3.21 -5.78 -1.26
CA TRP A 79 2.47 -4.58 -0.87
C TRP A 79 1.12 -4.93 -0.23
N PRO A 80 0.56 -4.06 0.63
CA PRO A 80 -0.81 -4.23 1.12
C PRO A 80 -1.83 -4.13 -0.03
N GLU A 81 -2.88 -4.95 -0.01
CA GLU A 81 -3.99 -4.89 -0.99
C GLU A 81 -4.53 -3.45 -1.16
N GLY A 82 -4.63 -2.71 -0.06
CA GLY A 82 -5.08 -1.32 -0.05
C GLY A 82 -4.18 -0.32 -0.77
N LEU A 83 -2.93 -0.64 -1.15
CA LEU A 83 -2.03 0.32 -1.82
C LEU A 83 -2.64 0.87 -3.11
N ALA A 84 -3.38 0.06 -3.86
CA ALA A 84 -4.09 0.49 -5.06
C ALA A 84 -5.09 1.64 -4.76
N HIS A 85 -5.77 1.59 -3.61
CA HIS A 85 -6.70 2.64 -3.19
C HIS A 85 -5.97 3.97 -2.95
N TYR A 86 -4.77 3.96 -2.38
CA TYR A 86 -3.99 5.19 -2.16
C TYR A 86 -3.59 5.84 -3.48
N VAL A 87 -3.15 5.07 -4.47
CA VAL A 87 -2.81 5.61 -5.79
C VAL A 87 -4.07 6.15 -6.49
N ASP A 88 -5.14 5.35 -6.49
CA ASP A 88 -6.39 5.65 -7.21
C ASP A 88 -7.12 6.87 -6.62
N ALA A 89 -7.48 6.78 -5.33
CA ALA A 89 -8.33 7.77 -4.66
C ALA A 89 -7.56 8.96 -4.08
N HIS A 90 -6.26 8.80 -3.81
CA HIS A 90 -5.47 9.82 -3.11
C HIS A 90 -4.25 10.31 -3.87
N ASN A 91 -4.05 9.87 -5.13
CA ASN A 91 -2.90 10.29 -5.95
C ASN A 91 -1.56 10.08 -5.24
N LEU A 92 -1.41 8.95 -4.54
CA LEU A 92 -0.19 8.63 -3.83
C LEU A 92 0.94 8.33 -4.81
N LEU A 93 2.07 9.03 -4.67
CA LEU A 93 3.33 8.73 -5.34
C LEU A 93 3.96 7.46 -4.77
N LEU A 94 4.71 6.75 -5.61
CA LEU A 94 5.43 5.52 -5.26
C LEU A 94 6.93 5.69 -5.59
N PRO A 95 7.82 4.87 -4.98
CA PRO A 95 9.26 4.92 -5.28
C PRO A 95 9.51 4.70 -6.77
N PRO A 96 10.41 5.47 -7.41
CA PRO A 96 10.79 5.28 -8.81
C PRO A 96 11.22 3.85 -9.13
N GLU A 97 11.92 3.17 -8.23
CA GLU A 97 12.38 1.79 -8.41
C GLU A 97 11.21 0.80 -8.61
N PHE A 98 10.11 1.00 -7.89
CA PHE A 98 8.91 0.20 -8.06
C PHE A 98 8.20 0.53 -9.38
N LEU A 99 8.10 1.83 -9.71
CA LEU A 99 7.47 2.28 -10.95
C LEU A 99 8.25 1.80 -12.19
N ASP A 100 9.58 1.85 -12.14
CA ASP A 100 10.43 1.39 -13.23
C ASP A 100 10.36 -0.12 -13.39
N HIS A 101 10.27 -0.88 -12.29
CA HIS A 101 10.04 -2.33 -12.32
C HIS A 101 8.73 -2.67 -13.06
N ILE A 102 7.59 -2.08 -12.66
CA ILE A 102 6.30 -2.39 -13.30
C ILE A 102 6.24 -1.90 -14.76
N ARG A 103 6.94 -0.82 -15.09
CA ARG A 103 7.07 -0.31 -16.48
C ARG A 103 7.92 -1.23 -17.35
N GLN A 104 8.99 -1.82 -16.81
CA GLN A 104 9.82 -2.79 -17.53
C GLN A 104 9.05 -4.08 -17.86
N LEU A 105 8.06 -4.42 -17.05
CA LEU A 105 7.12 -5.50 -17.32
C LEU A 105 6.01 -5.11 -18.31
N ASP A 106 5.99 -3.87 -18.79
CA ASP A 106 4.89 -3.27 -19.56
C ASP A 106 3.54 -3.50 -18.86
N PHE A 107 3.53 -3.37 -17.53
CA PHE A 107 2.37 -3.60 -16.67
C PHE A 107 1.78 -5.01 -16.75
N ASN A 108 2.50 -5.97 -17.33
CA ASN A 108 2.11 -7.37 -17.34
C ASN A 108 2.57 -8.07 -16.07
N PHE A 109 1.70 -8.89 -15.52
CA PHE A 109 2.01 -9.60 -14.30
C PHE A 109 2.98 -10.76 -14.55
N PRO A 110 4.10 -10.86 -13.83
CA PRO A 110 5.11 -11.89 -14.06
C PRO A 110 4.63 -13.25 -13.54
N HIS A 111 5.30 -14.32 -13.98
CA HIS A 111 5.08 -15.63 -13.39
C HIS A 111 5.70 -15.68 -11.99
N VAL A 112 4.87 -15.96 -10.98
CA VAL A 112 5.30 -16.08 -9.58
C VAL A 112 5.53 -17.55 -9.25
N ASP A 113 6.67 -17.83 -8.62
CA ASP A 113 7.06 -19.17 -8.21
C ASP A 113 6.03 -19.81 -7.27
N GLU A 114 5.55 -21.02 -7.60
CA GLU A 114 4.51 -21.72 -6.83
C GLU A 114 4.91 -21.94 -5.35
N SER A 115 6.19 -22.16 -5.06
CA SER A 115 6.66 -22.30 -3.68
C SER A 115 6.52 -20.99 -2.91
N LEU A 116 6.77 -19.86 -3.56
CA LEU A 116 6.53 -18.55 -2.97
C LEU A 116 5.03 -18.34 -2.70
N ILE A 117 4.17 -18.69 -3.65
CA ILE A 117 2.71 -18.59 -3.49
C ILE A 117 2.28 -19.41 -2.26
N LYS A 118 2.72 -20.66 -2.14
CA LYS A 118 2.45 -21.52 -0.98
C LYS A 118 2.92 -20.90 0.33
N ALA A 119 4.15 -20.40 0.37
CA ALA A 119 4.69 -19.75 1.57
C ALA A 119 3.89 -18.50 1.94
N ARG A 120 3.48 -17.68 0.97
CA ARG A 120 2.64 -16.49 1.20
C ARG A 120 1.22 -16.83 1.66
N LEU A 121 0.71 -18.01 1.32
CA LEU A 121 -0.55 -18.57 1.83
C LEU A 121 -0.40 -19.26 3.20
N GLY A 122 0.79 -19.25 3.80
CA GLY A 122 1.05 -19.90 5.09
C GLY A 122 1.09 -21.43 5.02
N LEU A 123 1.21 -21.99 3.80
CA LEU A 123 1.36 -23.43 3.60
C LEU A 123 2.82 -23.83 3.83
N GLU A 124 3.04 -25.03 4.36
CA GLU A 124 4.39 -25.54 4.60
C GLU A 124 5.18 -25.66 3.29
N THR A 125 6.41 -25.13 3.30
CA THR A 125 7.36 -25.27 2.19
C THR A 125 8.73 -25.64 2.75
N GLU A 126 9.27 -26.81 2.40
CA GLU A 126 10.60 -27.24 2.87
C GLU A 126 11.75 -26.56 2.10
N ALA A 127 11.43 -25.81 1.05
CA ALA A 127 12.38 -25.42 0.02
C ALA A 127 12.81 -23.94 0.05
N ILE A 128 12.08 -23.03 0.72
CA ILE A 128 12.34 -21.60 0.63
C ILE A 128 12.30 -20.85 1.97
N GLU A 129 13.10 -19.79 2.05
CA GLU A 129 13.10 -18.79 3.12
C GLU A 129 12.71 -17.46 2.47
N VAL A 130 11.65 -16.80 2.98
CA VAL A 130 11.17 -15.52 2.43
C VAL A 130 11.59 -14.41 3.38
N GLU A 131 12.37 -13.47 2.87
CA GLU A 131 12.85 -12.30 3.59
C GLU A 131 12.25 -11.04 2.98
N GLY A 132 11.82 -10.11 3.84
CA GLY A 132 11.29 -8.81 3.44
C GLY A 132 12.34 -7.72 3.59
N ASP A 133 12.44 -6.82 2.61
CA ASP A 133 13.32 -5.66 2.64
C ASP A 133 12.50 -4.38 2.44
N ASP A 134 12.54 -3.48 3.42
CA ASP A 134 11.83 -2.19 3.37
C ASP A 134 12.76 -0.99 3.18
N SER A 135 14.04 -1.22 2.85
CA SER A 135 15.05 -0.18 2.66
C SER A 135 14.63 0.83 1.58
N ILE A 136 14.26 0.36 0.38
CA ILE A 136 13.85 1.24 -0.73
C ILE A 136 12.67 2.13 -0.31
N TRP A 137 11.66 1.53 0.32
CA TRP A 137 10.49 2.26 0.76
C TRP A 137 10.84 3.31 1.83
N LYS A 138 11.63 2.95 2.84
CA LYS A 138 12.05 3.89 3.89
C LYS A 138 12.95 5.00 3.38
N ASP A 139 13.89 4.69 2.50
CA ASP A 139 14.80 5.68 1.91
C ASP A 139 14.03 6.64 1.00
N TRP A 140 13.04 6.13 0.25
CA TRP A 140 12.15 6.95 -0.55
C TRP A 140 11.31 7.90 0.33
N LEU A 141 10.69 7.37 1.39
CA LEU A 141 9.93 8.19 2.34
C LEU A 141 10.81 9.31 2.91
N LYS A 142 12.04 8.97 3.33
CA LYS A 142 13.03 9.93 3.82
C LYS A 142 13.33 11.03 2.80
N ALA A 143 13.58 10.65 1.54
CA ALA A 143 13.89 11.59 0.46
C ALA A 143 12.73 12.56 0.16
N MET A 144 11.48 12.14 0.38
CA MET A 144 10.28 12.98 0.19
C MET A 144 10.04 14.02 1.30
N GLY A 145 10.98 14.18 2.25
CA GLY A 145 10.99 15.30 3.22
C GLY A 145 10.78 14.89 4.67
N GLU A 146 11.32 13.74 5.10
CA GLU A 146 10.92 13.06 6.33
C GLU A 146 11.94 13.11 7.48
N ASP A 147 12.70 14.20 7.64
CA ASP A 147 13.61 14.32 8.80
C ASP A 147 12.83 14.45 10.15
N ASP A 148 11.52 14.75 10.12
CA ASP A 148 10.64 14.96 11.29
C ASP A 148 9.39 14.03 11.31
N TYR A 149 9.57 12.75 10.96
CA TYR A 149 8.57 11.65 10.92
C TYR A 149 7.63 11.47 12.15
N LEU A 150 7.75 12.28 13.21
CA LEU A 150 7.14 12.03 14.52
C LEU A 150 6.48 13.24 15.21
N ARG A 151 6.25 14.38 14.54
CA ARG A 151 5.68 15.56 15.23
C ARG A 151 4.56 16.25 14.47
N SER A 152 3.41 15.60 14.42
CA SER A 152 2.15 16.16 14.94
C SER A 152 0.99 15.24 14.56
N PRO A 153 0.11 14.89 15.50
CA PRO A 153 -1.11 14.19 15.15
C PRO A 153 -2.02 15.09 14.32
N VAL A 154 -2.15 14.81 13.03
CA VAL A 154 -3.34 15.23 12.30
C VAL A 154 -4.42 14.23 12.67
N VAL A 155 -5.20 14.55 13.71
CA VAL A 155 -6.47 13.86 13.95
C VAL A 155 -7.39 14.29 12.82
N VAL A 156 -7.40 13.52 11.73
CA VAL A 156 -8.43 13.69 10.70
C VAL A 156 -9.72 13.09 11.27
N PRO A 157 -10.80 13.87 11.44
CA PRO A 157 -12.08 13.31 11.85
C PRO A 157 -12.50 12.22 10.86
N LYS A 158 -12.98 11.08 11.35
CA LYS A 158 -13.49 10.00 10.50
C LYS A 158 -14.54 10.61 9.57
N ALA A 159 -14.35 10.50 8.25
CA ALA A 159 -15.40 10.87 7.32
C ALA A 159 -16.64 10.03 7.67
N SER A 160 -17.73 10.71 8.02
CA SER A 160 -19.00 10.08 8.33
C SER A 160 -20.04 10.55 7.33
N LEU A 161 -20.93 9.65 6.96
CA LEU A 161 -22.12 10.05 6.23
C LEU A 161 -23.20 10.42 7.25
N ASP A 162 -23.94 11.49 6.98
CA ASP A 162 -25.18 11.73 7.70
C ASP A 162 -26.18 10.60 7.39
N ARG A 163 -27.32 10.61 8.10
CA ARG A 163 -28.39 9.61 7.89
C ARG A 163 -28.99 9.60 6.48
N PHE A 164 -28.60 10.54 5.62
CA PHE A 164 -29.05 10.70 4.25
C PHE A 164 -27.97 10.37 3.22
N GLY A 165 -26.77 9.97 3.67
CA GLY A 165 -25.66 9.61 2.78
C GLY A 165 -24.82 10.79 2.30
N ASN A 166 -24.93 11.97 2.92
CA ASN A 166 -24.10 13.13 2.60
C ASN A 166 -22.84 13.16 3.45
N ASP A 167 -21.72 13.58 2.86
CA ASP A 167 -20.46 13.80 3.57
C ASP A 167 -20.61 14.91 4.62
N THR A 168 -20.29 14.61 5.87
CA THR A 168 -20.35 15.57 6.98
C THR A 168 -19.12 16.48 7.07
N LEU A 169 -18.12 16.33 6.19
CA LEU A 169 -16.88 17.16 6.22
C LEU A 169 -17.00 18.51 5.50
N LEU A 170 -18.18 18.92 5.04
CA LEU A 170 -18.41 20.26 4.50
C LEU A 170 -18.82 21.26 5.59
N SER A 171 -17.84 21.92 6.20
CA SER A 171 -17.82 23.36 6.52
C SER A 171 -16.80 23.62 7.63
N ASP A 172 -15.68 24.27 7.33
CA ASP A 172 -14.95 25.16 8.26
C ASP A 172 -13.86 25.93 7.49
N TRP A 173 -14.23 26.47 6.32
CA TRP A 173 -13.47 27.50 5.62
C TRP A 173 -14.46 28.53 5.04
N ASP A 174 -15.12 29.26 5.94
CA ASP A 174 -15.64 30.61 5.69
C ASP A 174 -14.80 31.61 6.50
#